data_AF-A0A8H5MWA2-F1
#
_entry.id   AF-A0A8H5MWA2-F1
#
_cell.length_a   1.000
_cell.length_b   1.000
_cell.length_c   1.000
_cell.angle_alpha   90.00
_cell.angle_beta   90.00
_cell.angle_gamma   90.00
#
_symmetry.space_group_name_H-M   'P 1'
#
loop_
_entity.id
_entity.type
_entity.pdbx_description
1 polymer ?
#
loop_
_entity_poly.entity_id
_entity_poly.type
_entity_poly.pdbx_seq_one_letter_code
_entity_poly.pdbx_strand_id
1 'polypeptide(L)'
;MQPIPNVHGGAFRGDSVKKRFYLYGGEWNNGFSQKPYSLISYDIYDKWDDFGHDITPPPKVVSYGASVGVSQTGRGYYLGGWINNAWISGRTADQTISSNFYTYSYDSGKFTQTASLTE
;
A
#
# COMPACT_ATOMS: atom_id res chain seq x y z
N MET A 1 -11.08 -20.01 -0.14
CA MET A 1 -9.88 -19.37 -0.72
C MET A 1 -9.95 -17.90 -0.40
N GLN A 2 -8.89 -17.34 0.21
CA GLN A 2 -8.77 -15.91 0.39
C GLN A 2 -8.42 -15.28 -0.97
N PRO A 3 -9.11 -14.22 -1.42
CA PRO A 3 -8.81 -13.61 -2.72
C PRO A 3 -7.38 -13.05 -2.68
N ILE A 4 -6.56 -13.45 -3.66
CA ILE A 4 -5.19 -12.96 -3.82
C ILE A 4 -5.29 -11.51 -4.33
N PRO A 5 -4.66 -10.52 -3.69
CA PRO A 5 -4.69 -9.15 -4.17
C PRO A 5 -3.96 -9.03 -5.51
N ASN A 6 -4.45 -8.18 -6.40
CA ASN A 6 -3.66 -7.78 -7.57
C ASN A 6 -2.42 -7.01 -7.10
N VAL A 7 -1.25 -7.42 -7.55
CA VAL A 7 0.05 -6.85 -7.17
C VAL A 7 0.57 -5.82 -8.19
N HIS A 8 -0.14 -5.64 -9.30
CA HIS A 8 0.27 -4.77 -10.39
C HIS A 8 0.44 -3.34 -9.90
N GLY A 9 1.61 -2.73 -10.13
CA GLY A 9 1.93 -1.39 -9.64
C GLY A 9 2.05 -1.27 -8.11
N GLY A 10 1.88 -2.34 -7.34
CA GLY A 10 2.10 -2.36 -5.91
C GLY A 10 3.57 -2.51 -5.56
N ALA A 11 3.91 -2.24 -4.30
CA ALA A 11 5.27 -2.38 -3.81
C ALA A 11 5.35 -3.42 -2.70
N PHE A 12 6.18 -4.45 -2.94
CA PHE A 12 6.56 -5.42 -1.92
C PHE A 12 7.78 -4.93 -1.14
N ARG A 13 7.72 -5.08 0.17
CA ARG A 13 8.86 -4.82 1.07
C ARG A 13 9.13 -6.07 1.90
N GLY A 14 10.31 -6.64 1.72
CA GLY A 14 10.76 -7.80 2.48
C GLY A 14 11.13 -7.43 3.92
N ASP A 15 10.73 -8.28 4.86
CA ASP A 15 11.24 -8.33 6.22
C ASP A 15 11.91 -9.68 6.45
N SER A 16 13.24 -9.69 6.50
CA SER A 16 14.05 -10.89 6.69
C SER A 16 14.01 -11.42 8.13
N VAL A 17 13.59 -10.61 9.10
CA VAL A 17 13.42 -10.99 10.51
C VAL A 17 12.10 -11.71 10.68
N LYS A 18 11.00 -11.11 10.21
CA LYS A 18 9.66 -11.72 10.29
C LYS A 18 9.39 -12.77 9.22
N LYS A 19 10.24 -12.88 8.18
CA LYS A 19 10.08 -13.79 7.03
C LYS A 19 8.81 -13.50 6.22
N ARG A 20 8.56 -12.22 5.94
CA ARG A 20 7.34 -11.76 5.26
C ARG A 20 7.62 -10.72 4.19
N PHE A 21 6.70 -10.60 3.24
CA PHE A 21 6.60 -9.48 2.32
C PHE A 21 5.39 -8.65 2.66
N TYR A 22 5.58 -7.35 2.88
CA TYR A 22 4.49 -6.39 3.07
C TYR A 22 4.16 -5.74 1.74
N LEU A 23 2.89 -5.80 1.35
CA LEU A 23 2.37 -5.17 0.14
C LEU A 23 1.73 -3.82 0.48
N TYR A 24 2.11 -2.79 -0.26
CA TYR A 24 1.42 -1.50 -0.25
C TYR A 24 1.14 -1.04 -1.66
N GLY A 25 -0.01 -0.39 -1.85
CA GLY A 25 -0.35 0.22 -3.13
C GLY A 25 -0.81 -0.81 -4.16
N GLY A 26 -0.80 -0.36 -5.41
CA GLY A 26 -1.13 -1.17 -6.57
C GLY A 26 -2.48 -0.85 -7.18
N GLU A 27 -2.62 -1.29 -8.42
CA GLU A 27 -3.78 -1.12 -9.26
C GLU A 27 -4.92 -2.01 -8.75
N TRP A 28 -6.05 -1.37 -8.47
CA TRP A 28 -7.25 -2.05 -8.06
C TRP A 28 -8.19 -2.23 -9.25
N ASN A 29 -8.24 -3.46 -9.79
CA ASN A 29 -9.25 -3.82 -10.78
C ASN A 29 -10.67 -3.78 -10.17
N ASN A 30 -11.67 -3.60 -11.03
CA ASN A 30 -13.10 -3.42 -10.73
C ASN A 30 -13.56 -3.93 -9.35
N GLY A 31 -13.98 -3.00 -8.48
CA GLY A 31 -14.62 -3.29 -7.19
C GLY A 31 -13.71 -3.23 -5.95
N PHE A 32 -12.39 -3.35 -6.09
CA PHE A 32 -11.47 -3.19 -4.95
C PHE A 32 -11.09 -1.73 -4.67
N SER A 33 -11.20 -0.86 -5.69
CA SER A 33 -10.86 0.56 -5.59
C SER A 33 -11.66 1.36 -4.54
N GLN A 34 -12.76 0.79 -4.06
CA GLN A 34 -13.69 1.41 -3.11
C GLN A 34 -13.45 0.95 -1.67
N LYS A 35 -12.57 -0.03 -1.43
CA LYS A 35 -12.22 -0.44 -0.07
C LYS A 35 -11.15 0.50 0.50
N PRO A 36 -11.22 0.86 1.78
CA PRO A 36 -10.12 1.57 2.42
C PRO A 36 -8.85 0.72 2.33
N TYR A 37 -7.69 1.39 2.23
CA TYR A 37 -6.37 0.74 2.24
C TYR A 37 -6.32 -0.34 3.32
N SER A 38 -5.75 -1.51 3.01
CA SER A 38 -5.45 -2.53 4.00
C SER A 38 -4.03 -3.00 3.81
N LEU A 39 -3.31 -3.19 4.90
CA LEU A 39 -1.99 -3.78 4.82
C LEU A 39 -2.13 -5.29 4.64
N ILE A 40 -1.72 -5.74 3.47
CA ILE A 40 -1.63 -7.15 3.16
C ILE A 40 -0.18 -7.59 3.30
N SER A 41 0.05 -8.77 3.88
CA SER A 41 1.37 -9.40 3.90
C SER A 41 1.31 -10.83 3.43
N TYR A 42 2.40 -11.28 2.80
CA TYR A 42 2.63 -12.67 2.45
C TYR A 42 3.74 -13.24 3.32
N ASP A 43 3.41 -14.27 4.09
CA ASP A 43 4.34 -15.11 4.80
C ASP A 43 4.99 -16.10 3.83
N ILE A 44 6.32 -16.25 3.91
CA ILE A 44 7.03 -17.19 3.02
C ILE A 44 6.65 -18.65 3.28
N TYR A 45 5.94 -18.94 4.37
CA TYR A 45 5.29 -20.23 4.64
C TYR A 45 3.89 -20.35 3.99
N ASP A 46 3.67 -19.67 2.86
CA ASP A 46 2.47 -19.75 2.00
C ASP A 46 1.16 -19.30 2.66
N LYS A 47 1.21 -18.11 3.29
CA LYS A 47 0.03 -17.54 3.95
C LYS A 47 -0.11 -16.06 3.67
N TRP A 48 -1.30 -15.64 3.25
CA TRP A 48 -1.70 -14.24 3.20
C TRP A 48 -2.33 -13.83 4.54
N ASP A 49 -1.87 -12.71 5.10
CA ASP A 49 -2.47 -12.07 6.26
C ASP A 49 -2.95 -10.66 5.87
N ASP A 50 -4.13 -10.29 6.33
CA ASP A 50 -4.69 -8.95 6.23
C ASP A 50 -4.65 -8.31 7.63
N PHE A 51 -3.79 -7.31 7.80
CA PHE A 51 -3.62 -6.62 9.07
C PHE A 51 -4.53 -5.39 9.22
N GLY A 52 -5.38 -5.11 8.23
CA GLY A 52 -6.23 -3.93 8.28
C GLY A 52 -5.45 -2.64 8.04
N HIS A 53 -6.07 -1.54 8.45
CA HIS A 53 -5.46 -0.22 8.58
C HIS A 53 -5.99 0.46 9.83
N ASP A 54 -5.21 1.36 10.40
CA ASP A 54 -5.58 2.17 11.57
C ASP A 54 -5.62 3.68 11.28
N ILE A 55 -5.54 4.09 10.00
CA ILE A 55 -5.57 5.50 9.61
C ILE A 55 -7.00 5.98 9.36
N THR A 56 -7.33 7.11 9.98
CA THR A 56 -8.52 7.90 9.65
C THR A 56 -8.12 9.34 9.27
N PRO A 57 -8.51 9.85 8.09
CA PRO A 57 -9.15 9.15 6.98
C PRO A 57 -8.18 8.22 6.24
N PRO A 58 -8.63 7.07 5.70
CA PRO A 58 -7.76 6.12 5.02
C PRO A 58 -7.02 6.77 3.82
N PRO A 59 -5.74 6.43 3.58
CA PRO A 59 -4.98 7.03 2.49
C PRO A 59 -5.57 6.63 1.14
N LYS A 60 -5.48 7.54 0.16
CA LYS A 60 -5.74 7.19 -1.24
C LYS A 60 -4.67 6.20 -1.69
N VAL A 61 -5.10 5.03 -2.15
CA VAL A 61 -4.18 4.01 -2.63
C VAL A 61 -3.59 4.44 -3.97
N VAL A 62 -2.29 4.20 -4.09
CA VAL A 62 -1.45 4.67 -5.19
C VAL A 62 -0.69 3.50 -5.80
N SER A 63 -0.41 3.61 -7.10
CA SER A 63 0.36 2.64 -7.87
C SER A 63 1.69 3.26 -8.32
N TYR A 64 2.69 2.42 -8.60
CA TYR A 64 3.97 2.81 -9.21
C TYR A 64 4.75 3.88 -8.43
N GLY A 65 4.61 3.93 -7.11
CA GLY A 65 5.43 4.76 -6.22
C GLY A 65 6.74 4.07 -5.84
N ALA A 66 7.67 4.84 -5.30
CA ALA A 66 8.92 4.32 -4.77
C ALA A 66 8.70 3.72 -3.38
N SER A 67 9.37 2.61 -3.07
CA SER A 67 9.16 1.89 -1.81
C SER A 67 10.42 1.18 -1.36
N VAL A 68 10.65 1.17 -0.05
CA VAL A 68 11.75 0.41 0.56
C VAL A 68 11.37 -0.11 1.93
N GLY A 69 11.82 -1.33 2.25
CA GLY A 69 11.69 -1.92 3.58
C GLY A 69 13.05 -2.04 4.25
N VAL A 70 13.12 -1.72 5.54
CA VAL A 70 14.30 -1.87 6.39
C VAL A 70 13.97 -2.86 7.50
N SER A 71 14.39 -4.11 7.32
CA SER A 71 14.06 -5.20 8.25
C SER A 71 14.63 -4.95 9.65
N GLN A 72 15.83 -4.38 9.76
CA GLN A 72 16.52 -4.13 11.03
C GLN A 72 15.77 -3.16 11.95
N THR A 73 15.03 -2.21 11.37
CA THR A 73 14.23 -1.23 12.13
C THR A 73 12.74 -1.57 12.13
N GLY A 74 12.35 -2.64 11.43
CA GLY A 74 10.94 -3.02 11.27
C GLY A 74 10.12 -1.95 10.56
N ARG A 75 10.71 -1.21 9.60
CA ARG A 75 10.05 -0.07 8.95
C ARG A 75 9.94 -0.22 7.44
N GLY A 76 8.79 0.18 6.91
CA GLY A 76 8.56 0.39 5.49
C GLY A 76 8.40 1.87 5.17
N TYR A 77 8.83 2.26 3.98
CA TYR A 77 8.72 3.61 3.45
C TYR A 77 8.08 3.55 2.08
N TYR A 78 7.23 4.52 1.77
CA TYR A 78 6.58 4.64 0.47
C TYR A 78 6.47 6.11 0.06
N LEU A 79 6.83 6.43 -1.19
CA LEU A 79 6.85 7.79 -1.72
C LEU A 79 6.12 7.87 -3.05
N GLY A 80 5.18 8.81 -3.11
CA GLY A 80 4.52 9.27 -4.32
C GLY A 80 3.70 8.21 -5.06
N GLY A 81 3.67 8.29 -6.38
CA GLY A 81 2.95 7.35 -7.24
C GLY A 81 1.64 7.92 -7.78
N TRP A 82 0.94 7.11 -8.56
CA TRP A 82 -0.27 7.49 -9.29
C TRP A 82 -1.51 7.06 -8.53
N ILE A 83 -2.38 8.01 -8.23
CA ILE A 83 -3.73 7.73 -7.74
C ILE A 83 -4.58 7.40 -8.96
N ASN A 84 -4.93 6.13 -9.13
CA ASN A 84 -5.87 5.74 -10.16
C ASN A 84 -7.30 5.84 -9.62
N ASN A 85 -8.10 6.74 -10.20
CA ASN A 85 -9.50 6.94 -9.84
C ASN A 85 -10.46 6.09 -10.70
N ALA A 86 -9.98 4.98 -11.30
CA ALA A 86 -10.60 4.24 -12.41
C ALA A 86 -12.10 3.92 -12.32
N TRP A 87 -12.77 4.04 -11.16
CA TRP A 87 -14.21 3.78 -11.05
C TRP A 87 -14.99 4.73 -10.14
N ILE A 88 -14.80 6.05 -10.29
CA ILE A 88 -15.85 7.00 -9.91
C ILE A 88 -16.83 7.12 -11.11
N SER A 89 -17.88 6.28 -11.10
CA SER A 89 -19.09 6.40 -11.93
C SER A 89 -18.91 6.53 -13.45
N GLY A 90 -18.08 5.68 -14.08
CA GLY A 90 -18.04 5.57 -15.56
C GLY A 90 -17.35 6.72 -16.30
N ARG A 91 -16.63 7.60 -15.60
CA ARG A 91 -15.63 8.49 -16.22
C ARG A 91 -14.26 7.84 -16.17
N THR A 92 -13.51 7.91 -17.27
CA THR A 92 -12.05 7.80 -17.24
C THR A 92 -11.54 8.85 -16.29
N ALA A 93 -11.26 8.47 -15.06
CA ALA A 93 -10.98 9.44 -14.03
C ALA A 93 -9.54 9.94 -14.17
N ASP A 94 -9.36 11.24 -13.93
CA ASP A 94 -8.06 11.90 -14.05
C ASP A 94 -7.05 11.21 -13.12
N GLN A 95 -5.94 10.76 -13.70
CA GLN A 95 -4.81 10.24 -12.94
C GLN A 95 -4.16 11.41 -12.20
N THR A 96 -4.16 11.36 -10.88
CA THR A 96 -3.52 12.39 -10.05
C THR A 96 -2.22 11.83 -9.49
N ILE A 97 -1.13 12.58 -9.62
CA ILE A 97 0.12 12.23 -8.95
C ILE A 97 -0.01 12.54 -7.45
N SER A 98 0.35 11.57 -6.61
CA SER A 98 0.60 11.82 -5.21
C SER A 98 2.07 12.17 -5.01
N SER A 99 2.32 13.15 -4.15
CA SER A 99 3.66 13.51 -3.66
C SER A 99 3.82 13.18 -2.17
N ASN A 100 2.93 12.35 -1.62
CA ASN A 100 2.93 11.99 -0.21
C ASN A 100 4.05 11.00 0.12
N PHE A 101 4.63 11.17 1.29
CA PHE A 101 5.59 10.27 1.89
C PHE A 101 4.98 9.60 3.10
N TYR A 102 5.00 8.27 3.10
CA TYR A 102 4.44 7.44 4.14
C TYR A 102 5.50 6.57 4.81
N THR A 103 5.34 6.41 6.12
CA THR A 103 6.09 5.47 6.93
C THR A 103 5.14 4.39 7.46
N TYR A 104 5.66 3.17 7.58
CA TYR A 104 4.92 2.02 8.08
C TYR A 104 5.75 1.26 9.11
N SER A 105 5.15 0.91 10.25
CA SER A 105 5.79 0.10 11.28
C SER A 105 5.28 -1.35 11.22
N TYR A 106 6.19 -2.29 10.93
CA TYR A 106 5.90 -3.72 10.84
C TYR A 106 5.50 -4.34 12.18
N ASP A 107 5.90 -3.72 13.30
CA ASP A 107 5.58 -4.20 14.64
C ASP A 107 4.20 -3.72 15.09
N SER A 108 3.91 -2.43 14.88
CA SER A 108 2.71 -1.80 15.42
C SER A 108 1.54 -1.76 14.45
N GLY A 109 1.73 -2.09 13.17
CA GLY A 109 0.65 -1.97 12.19
C GLY A 109 0.40 -0.54 11.72
N LYS A 110 1.16 0.44 12.24
CA LYS A 110 0.87 1.86 12.03
C LYS A 110 1.37 2.37 10.68
N PHE A 111 0.47 2.93 9.89
CA PHE A 111 0.81 3.70 8.69
C PHE A 111 0.69 5.20 9.03
N THR A 112 1.65 6.02 8.59
CA THR A 112 1.68 7.46 8.92
C THR A 112 2.11 8.28 7.72
N GLN A 113 1.30 9.26 7.31
CA GLN A 113 1.75 10.29 6.38
C GLN A 113 2.74 11.20 7.09
N THR A 114 3.99 11.16 6.65
CA THR A 114 5.10 11.87 7.31
C THR A 114 5.40 13.19 6.62
N ALA A 115 5.15 13.29 5.31
CA ALA A 115 5.28 14.53 4.56
C ALA A 115 4.42 14.49 3.29
N SER A 116 4.25 15.66 2.68
CA SER A 116 3.78 15.84 1.31
C SER A 116 4.72 16.83 0.65
N LEU A 117 5.24 16.51 -0.54
CA LEU A 117 6.03 17.48 -1.30
C LEU A 117 5.04 18.41 -2.00
N THR A 118 5.11 19.70 -1.70
CA THR A 118 4.47 20.74 -2.51
C THR A 118 5.43 21.14 -3.62
N GLU A 119 4.97 21.08 -4.87
CA GLU A 119 5.64 21.75 -5.99
C GLU A 119 5.43 23.28 -5.93
#